data_AF-A0A960WSJ4-F1
#
_entry.id   AF-A0A960WSJ4-F1
#
_cell.length_a   1.000
_cell.length_b   1.000
_cell.length_c   1.000
_cell.angle_alpha   90.00
_cell.angle_beta   90.00
_cell.angle_gamma   90.00
#
_symmetry.space_group_name_H-M   'P 1'
#
loop_
_entity.id
_entity.type
_entity.pdbx_description
1 polymer ?
#
loop_
_entity_poly.entity_id
_entity_poly.type
_entity_poly.pdbx_seq_one_letter_code
_entity_poly.pdbx_strand_id
1 'polypeptide(L)'
;EVIEGAWRKRVNLVETGYHRTPNLWWDHELGAGWPFSAFTYAAAVAEVQVDAFTGEVQLLRVDFAHEGSPSPAQADRDFAQLMRAFTLGTGWLLSESVSYPESAESFPSHAAEGVPGFADAPFQVVTDRLRPLGETTSLPGDPCAEAPLLLASSVREALWDALRAFGLKAGLEIELPLPSTPPAVLGTLREISRLTREREAQPATAPSPGKNE
;
A
#
# COMPACT_ATOMS: atom_id res chain seq x y z
N GLU A 1 -28.39 19.02 -36.16
CA GLU A 1 -28.55 18.62 -37.58
C GLU A 1 -28.44 17.11 -37.81
N VAL A 2 -27.32 16.43 -37.48
CA VAL A 2 -27.13 14.98 -37.77
C VAL A 2 -28.15 14.08 -37.05
N ILE A 3 -28.32 14.26 -35.74
CA ILE A 3 -29.26 13.47 -34.92
C ILE A 3 -30.71 13.66 -35.43
N GLU A 4 -31.09 14.90 -35.71
CA GLU A 4 -32.42 15.26 -36.20
C GLU A 4 -32.70 14.71 -37.61
N GLY A 5 -31.71 14.74 -38.50
CA GLY A 5 -31.79 14.14 -39.83
C GLY A 5 -31.96 12.61 -39.78
N ALA A 6 -31.25 11.94 -38.87
CA ALA A 6 -31.39 10.49 -38.65
C ALA A 6 -32.77 10.13 -38.07
N TRP A 7 -33.26 10.91 -37.11
CA TRP A 7 -34.59 10.73 -36.52
C TRP A 7 -35.71 10.92 -37.57
N ARG A 8 -35.66 11.99 -38.37
CA ARG A 8 -36.64 12.22 -39.46
C ARG A 8 -36.65 11.10 -40.50
N LYS A 9 -35.50 10.46 -40.73
CA LYS A 9 -35.34 9.29 -41.60
C LYS A 9 -35.70 7.95 -40.94
N ARG A 10 -36.18 7.97 -39.69
CA ARG A 10 -36.48 6.76 -38.88
C ARG A 10 -35.31 5.78 -38.78
N VAL A 11 -34.08 6.31 -38.78
CA VAL A 11 -32.88 5.52 -38.51
C VAL A 11 -32.81 5.25 -37.01
N ASN A 12 -32.54 4.01 -36.63
CA ASN A 12 -32.35 3.65 -35.22
C ASN A 12 -31.13 4.41 -34.66
N LEU A 13 -31.31 5.04 -33.49
CA LEU A 13 -30.28 5.81 -32.78
C LEU A 13 -29.82 5.13 -31.49
N VAL A 14 -30.31 3.92 -31.24
CA VAL A 14 -29.94 3.10 -30.10
C VAL A 14 -29.11 1.94 -30.60
N GLU A 15 -27.93 1.76 -30.02
CA GLU A 15 -27.07 0.61 -30.27
C GLU A 15 -26.67 -0.03 -28.94
N THR A 16 -26.37 -1.33 -29.01
CA THR A 16 -25.90 -2.09 -27.84
C THR A 16 -24.44 -2.46 -28.04
N GLY A 17 -23.57 -2.04 -27.12
CA GLY A 17 -22.16 -2.45 -27.10
C GLY A 17 -21.98 -3.73 -26.27
N TYR A 18 -21.15 -4.66 -26.75
CA TYR A 18 -20.77 -5.87 -26.02
C TYR A 18 -19.26 -6.07 -26.09
N HIS A 19 -18.64 -6.36 -24.94
CA HIS A 19 -17.23 -6.73 -24.83
C HIS A 19 -17.09 -7.93 -23.91
N ARG A 20 -16.28 -8.91 -24.33
CA ARG A 20 -15.86 -10.05 -23.53
C ARG A 20 -14.35 -10.12 -23.59
N THR A 21 -13.70 -10.05 -22.43
CA THR A 21 -12.24 -10.19 -22.34
C THR A 21 -11.82 -11.53 -22.94
N PRO A 22 -10.99 -11.53 -24.00
CA PRO A 22 -10.61 -12.76 -24.66
C PRO A 22 -9.62 -13.57 -23.80
N ASN A 23 -9.57 -14.88 -24.05
CA ASN A 23 -8.51 -15.78 -23.57
C ASN A 23 -8.38 -15.94 -22.04
N LEU A 24 -9.37 -15.53 -21.24
CA LEU A 24 -9.41 -15.81 -19.80
C LEU A 24 -9.93 -17.21 -19.51
N TRP A 25 -9.15 -18.01 -18.79
CA TRP A 25 -9.55 -19.33 -18.29
C TRP A 25 -8.71 -19.73 -17.08
N TRP A 26 -9.27 -20.52 -16.17
CA TRP A 26 -8.57 -21.03 -14.98
C TRP A 26 -9.13 -22.38 -14.58
N ASP A 27 -8.25 -23.34 -14.35
CA ASP A 27 -8.57 -24.66 -13.82
C ASP A 27 -8.11 -24.72 -12.35
N HIS A 28 -9.08 -24.82 -11.43
CA HIS A 28 -8.80 -24.86 -9.99
C HIS A 28 -8.20 -26.20 -9.52
N GLU A 29 -8.49 -27.31 -10.19
CA GLU A 29 -7.97 -28.63 -9.82
C GLU A 29 -6.51 -28.77 -10.22
N LEU A 30 -6.15 -28.26 -11.40
CA LEU A 30 -4.79 -28.26 -11.91
C LEU A 30 -3.94 -27.08 -11.41
N GLY A 31 -4.58 -26.02 -10.90
CA GLY A 31 -3.90 -24.78 -10.52
C GLY A 31 -3.24 -24.08 -11.72
N ALA A 32 -3.86 -24.18 -12.90
CA ALA A 32 -3.28 -23.74 -14.17
C ALA A 32 -4.27 -22.94 -15.00
N GLY A 33 -3.77 -21.95 -15.74
CA GLY A 33 -4.58 -21.17 -16.67
C GLY A 33 -4.04 -19.78 -16.94
N TRP A 34 -4.89 -18.97 -17.56
CA TRP A 34 -4.66 -17.56 -17.84
C TRP A 34 -5.75 -16.70 -17.17
N PRO A 35 -5.67 -16.49 -15.85
CA PRO A 35 -6.74 -15.84 -15.09
C PRO A 35 -6.79 -14.31 -15.24
N PHE A 36 -5.69 -13.69 -15.70
CA PHE A 36 -5.57 -12.22 -15.81
C PHE A 36 -5.23 -11.80 -17.23
N SER A 37 -5.87 -10.74 -17.73
CA SER A 37 -5.63 -10.23 -19.08
C SER A 37 -4.38 -9.37 -19.18
N ALA A 38 -3.95 -8.78 -18.06
CA ALA A 38 -2.74 -7.97 -17.95
C ALA A 38 -2.27 -7.96 -16.49
N PHE A 39 -1.01 -7.57 -16.30
CA PHE A 39 -0.44 -7.24 -15.00
C PHE A 39 0.02 -5.78 -15.02
N THR A 40 0.18 -5.22 -13.83
CA THR A 40 0.71 -3.88 -13.62
C THR A 40 1.97 -3.98 -12.80
N TYR A 41 3.02 -3.31 -13.26
CA TYR A 41 4.24 -3.15 -12.49
C TYR A 41 4.33 -1.76 -11.90
N ALA A 42 4.63 -1.70 -10.61
CA ALA A 42 4.90 -0.46 -9.91
C ALA A 42 5.84 -0.71 -8.73
N ALA A 43 6.54 0.34 -8.33
CA ALA A 43 7.39 0.40 -7.16
C ALA A 43 7.19 1.73 -6.44
N ALA A 44 7.37 1.72 -5.12
CA ALA A 44 7.33 2.91 -4.29
C ALA A 44 8.48 2.90 -3.28
N VAL A 45 9.01 4.08 -3.00
CA VAL A 45 9.96 4.34 -1.91
C VAL A 45 9.34 5.41 -1.05
N ALA A 46 9.22 5.15 0.26
CA ALA A 46 8.70 6.10 1.22
C ALA A 46 9.78 6.51 2.22
N GLU A 47 9.74 7.76 2.63
CA GLU A 47 10.54 8.31 3.72
C GLU A 47 9.59 8.77 4.82
N VAL A 48 9.85 8.31 6.05
CA VAL A 48 9.05 8.66 7.23
C VAL A 48 9.92 9.26 8.32
N GLN A 49 9.31 10.12 9.12
CA GLN A 49 9.85 10.61 10.37
C GLN A 49 9.03 10.04 11.52
N VAL A 50 9.72 9.57 12.57
CA VAL A 50 9.08 9.04 13.78
C VAL A 50 9.47 9.90 14.97
N ASP A 51 8.47 10.43 15.68
CA ASP A 51 8.68 11.07 16.97
C ASP A 51 8.73 9.98 18.07
N ALA A 52 9.88 9.85 18.73
CA ALA A 52 10.08 8.83 19.75
C ALA A 52 9.33 9.06 21.07
N PHE A 53 8.85 10.29 21.31
CA PHE A 53 8.12 10.64 22.54
C PHE A 53 6.62 10.43 22.40
N THR A 54 6.06 10.70 21.21
CA THR A 54 4.63 10.57 20.94
C THR A 54 4.28 9.29 20.18
N GLY A 55 5.24 8.71 19.45
CA GLY A 55 5.02 7.61 18.51
C GLY A 55 4.41 8.07 17.18
N GLU A 56 4.22 9.37 16.96
CA GLU A 56 3.69 9.89 15.70
C GLU A 56 4.62 9.58 14.54
N VAL A 57 4.01 9.19 13.41
CA VAL A 57 4.70 8.90 12.15
C VAL A 57 4.25 9.90 11.11
N GLN A 58 5.18 10.66 10.54
CA GLN A 58 4.92 11.61 9.47
C GLN A 58 5.54 11.11 8.16
N LEU A 59 4.79 11.20 7.08
CA LEU A 59 5.25 10.82 5.75
C LEU A 59 5.93 12.03 5.08
N LEU A 60 7.25 11.98 4.96
CA LEU A 60 8.04 13.09 4.41
C LEU A 60 7.99 13.12 2.89
N ARG A 61 8.24 11.97 2.27
CA ARG A 61 8.34 11.86 0.83
C ARG A 61 7.91 10.49 0.34
N VAL A 62 7.30 10.45 -0.84
CA VAL A 62 7.11 9.20 -1.59
C VAL A 62 7.50 9.37 -3.04
N ASP A 63 8.33 8.45 -3.53
CA ASP A 63 8.71 8.33 -4.93
C ASP A 63 8.04 7.10 -5.52
N PHE A 64 7.31 7.28 -6.62
CA PHE A 64 6.65 6.21 -7.35
C PHE A 64 7.27 6.02 -8.72
N ALA A 65 7.45 4.76 -9.12
CA ALA A 65 7.66 4.37 -10.50
C ALA A 65 6.55 3.40 -10.88
N HIS A 66 5.67 3.76 -11.81
CA HIS A 66 4.51 2.93 -12.14
C HIS A 66 4.26 2.86 -13.64
N GLU A 67 3.78 1.71 -14.11
CA GLU A 67 3.19 1.62 -15.43
C GLU A 67 1.86 2.36 -15.46
N GLY A 68 1.62 3.11 -16.53
CA GLY A 68 0.40 3.89 -16.70
C GLY A 68 0.08 4.10 -18.17
N SER A 69 -1.09 4.66 -18.47
CA SER A 69 -1.47 4.90 -19.84
C SER A 69 -0.52 5.89 -20.53
N PRO A 70 -0.18 5.71 -21.82
CA PRO A 70 0.58 6.70 -22.58
C PRO A 70 -0.22 7.98 -22.87
N SER A 71 -1.54 7.98 -22.67
CA SER A 71 -2.40 9.15 -22.92
C SER A 71 -2.21 10.24 -21.84
N PRO A 72 -1.94 11.50 -22.22
CA PRO A 72 -1.84 12.60 -21.26
C PRO A 72 -3.13 12.84 -20.45
N ALA A 73 -4.30 12.72 -21.09
CA ALA A 73 -5.59 12.93 -20.41
C ALA A 73 -5.97 11.81 -19.42
N GLN A 74 -5.30 10.66 -19.51
CA GLN A 74 -5.44 9.57 -18.55
C GLN A 74 -4.41 9.68 -17.41
N ALA A 75 -3.26 10.31 -17.67
CA ALA A 75 -2.19 10.50 -16.69
C ALA A 75 -2.65 11.13 -15.37
N ASP A 76 -3.47 12.19 -15.44
CA ASP A 76 -3.96 12.88 -14.23
C ASP A 76 -4.90 11.99 -13.41
N ARG A 77 -5.67 11.13 -14.08
CA ARG A 77 -6.57 10.18 -13.41
C ARG A 77 -5.78 9.04 -12.80
N ASP A 78 -4.80 8.52 -13.53
CA ASP A 78 -3.89 7.47 -13.06
C ASP A 78 -3.16 7.94 -11.81
N PHE A 79 -2.67 9.19 -11.79
CA PHE A 79 -2.05 9.79 -10.60
C PHE A 79 -3.02 9.94 -9.44
N ALA A 80 -4.25 10.42 -9.69
CA ALA A 80 -5.26 10.55 -8.64
C ALA A 80 -5.64 9.20 -8.03
N GLN A 81 -5.76 8.14 -8.85
CA GLN A 81 -6.02 6.79 -8.37
C GLN A 81 -4.83 6.21 -7.61
N LEU A 82 -3.60 6.41 -8.12
CA LEU A 82 -2.36 6.03 -7.44
C LEU A 82 -2.30 6.60 -6.03
N MET A 83 -2.48 7.92 -5.91
CA MET A 83 -2.44 8.60 -4.62
C MET A 83 -3.59 8.15 -3.71
N ARG A 84 -4.81 8.02 -4.25
CA ARG A 84 -5.96 7.55 -3.46
C ARG A 84 -5.70 6.17 -2.87
N ALA A 85 -5.29 5.21 -3.69
CA ALA A 85 -5.05 3.85 -3.26
C ALA A 85 -3.86 3.76 -2.29
N PHE A 86 -2.77 4.49 -2.55
CA PHE A 86 -1.64 4.57 -1.63
C PHE A 86 -2.04 5.17 -0.26
N THR A 87 -2.85 6.23 -0.24
CA THR A 87 -3.36 6.83 1.01
C THR A 87 -4.25 5.85 1.77
N LEU A 88 -5.14 5.11 1.09
CA LEU A 88 -5.95 4.06 1.72
C LEU A 88 -5.06 2.96 2.34
N GLY A 89 -4.02 2.54 1.64
CA GLY A 89 -3.07 1.55 2.14
C GLY A 89 -2.27 2.07 3.33
N THR A 90 -1.89 3.35 3.30
CA THR A 90 -1.19 4.02 4.41
C THR A 90 -2.10 4.10 5.64
N GLY A 91 -3.37 4.45 5.45
CA GLY A 91 -4.39 4.43 6.51
C GLY A 91 -4.51 3.05 7.14
N TRP A 92 -4.71 2.03 6.32
CA TRP A 92 -4.76 0.64 6.78
C TRP A 92 -3.53 0.20 7.59
N LEU A 93 -2.33 0.66 7.20
CA LEU A 93 -1.08 0.28 7.86
C LEU A 93 -0.77 1.10 9.12
N LEU A 94 -1.20 2.36 9.20
CA LEU A 94 -0.77 3.28 10.27
C LEU A 94 -1.87 3.66 11.24
N SER A 95 -3.10 3.92 10.78
CA SER A 95 -4.06 4.70 11.56
C SER A 95 -5.45 4.08 11.65
N GLU A 96 -5.92 3.42 10.59
CA GLU A 96 -7.26 2.85 10.54
C GLU A 96 -7.39 1.65 11.47
N SER A 97 -8.15 1.85 12.53
CA SER A 97 -8.47 0.79 13.49
C SER A 97 -9.97 0.66 13.65
N VAL A 98 -10.42 -0.58 13.83
CA VAL A 98 -11.83 -0.90 14.07
C VAL A 98 -11.93 -1.51 15.45
N SER A 99 -12.65 -0.83 16.34
CA SER A 99 -12.97 -1.36 17.66
C SER A 99 -14.19 -2.26 17.55
N TYR A 100 -14.00 -3.56 17.78
CA TYR A 100 -15.09 -4.53 17.83
C TYR A 100 -15.68 -4.54 19.24
N PRO A 101 -16.92 -4.09 19.44
CA PRO A 101 -17.59 -4.21 20.73
C PRO A 101 -17.87 -5.68 21.06
N GLU A 102 -17.98 -5.98 22.36
CA GLU A 102 -18.29 -7.33 22.84
C GLU A 102 -19.69 -7.82 22.43
N SER A 103 -20.61 -6.90 22.07
CA SER A 103 -21.94 -7.24 21.57
C SER A 103 -22.23 -6.54 20.23
N ALA A 104 -22.91 -7.27 19.33
CA ALA A 104 -23.27 -6.77 18.00
C ALA A 104 -24.21 -5.55 18.04
N GLU A 105 -24.97 -5.37 19.13
CA GLU A 105 -25.90 -4.26 19.34
C GLU A 105 -25.20 -2.94 19.68
N SER A 106 -23.91 -3.01 20.04
CA SER A 106 -23.09 -1.85 20.42
C SER A 106 -22.17 -1.38 19.30
N PHE A 107 -22.33 -1.90 18.07
CA PHE A 107 -21.51 -1.51 16.93
C PHE A 107 -21.81 -0.06 16.55
N PRO A 108 -20.87 0.88 16.71
CA PRO A 108 -21.12 2.27 16.38
C PRO A 108 -21.31 2.43 14.86
N SER A 109 -22.11 3.41 14.45
CA SER A 109 -22.35 3.74 13.04
C SER A 109 -21.08 4.24 12.31
N HIS A 110 -20.06 4.63 13.07
CA HIS A 110 -18.72 4.96 12.60
C HIS A 110 -17.71 4.08 13.34
N ALA A 111 -17.50 2.85 12.86
CA ALA A 111 -16.64 1.88 13.54
C ALA A 111 -15.16 1.99 13.17
N ALA A 112 -14.84 2.65 12.05
CA ALA A 112 -13.46 2.92 11.64
C ALA A 112 -13.05 4.32 12.11
N GLU A 113 -12.09 4.37 13.02
CA GLU A 113 -11.40 5.60 13.41
C GLU A 113 -10.07 5.71 12.68
N GLY A 114 -9.57 6.93 12.49
CA GLY A 114 -8.22 7.14 11.95
C GLY A 114 -8.08 7.05 10.44
N VAL A 115 -9.15 7.27 9.66
CA VAL A 115 -9.03 7.45 8.20
C VAL A 115 -8.10 8.62 7.91
N PRO A 116 -7.08 8.48 7.03
CA PRO A 116 -6.15 9.55 6.73
C PRO A 116 -6.83 10.83 6.23
N GLY A 117 -6.47 11.95 6.85
CA GLY A 117 -6.88 13.29 6.46
C GLY A 117 -5.81 14.01 5.64
N PHE A 118 -6.02 15.32 5.45
CA PHE A 118 -5.07 16.17 4.73
C PHE A 118 -3.69 16.23 5.41
N ALA A 119 -3.64 16.18 6.74
CA ALA A 119 -2.40 16.25 7.51
C ALA A 119 -1.52 14.99 7.38
N ASP A 120 -2.12 13.87 6.98
CA ASP A 120 -1.43 12.58 6.82
C ASP A 120 -0.87 12.41 5.40
N ALA A 121 -1.11 13.38 4.51
CA ALA A 121 -0.59 13.37 3.16
C ALA A 121 0.95 13.55 3.15
N PRO A 122 1.67 12.90 2.23
CA PRO A 122 3.10 13.11 2.08
C PRO A 122 3.44 14.57 1.77
N PHE A 123 4.47 15.13 2.41
CA PHE A 123 4.93 16.49 2.12
C PHE A 123 5.46 16.64 0.68
N GLN A 124 6.11 15.59 0.17
CA GLN A 124 6.61 15.55 -1.20
C GLN A 124 6.19 14.26 -1.90
N VAL A 125 5.72 14.39 -3.14
CA VAL A 125 5.43 13.26 -4.01
C VAL A 125 6.18 13.44 -5.32
N VAL A 126 6.88 12.39 -5.75
CA VAL A 126 7.50 12.29 -7.06
C VAL A 126 6.91 11.09 -7.77
N THR A 127 6.50 11.26 -9.02
CA THR A 127 6.01 10.16 -9.84
C THR A 127 6.74 10.10 -11.15
N ASP A 128 7.24 8.92 -11.48
CA ASP A 128 7.71 8.59 -12.80
C ASP A 128 6.78 7.55 -13.42
N ARG A 129 6.30 7.86 -14.61
CA ARG A 129 5.42 6.97 -15.37
C ARG A 129 6.29 6.19 -16.35
N LEU A 130 6.46 4.92 -16.05
CA LEU A 130 7.20 4.00 -16.90
C LEU A 130 6.46 3.85 -18.23
N ARG A 131 7.20 3.94 -19.34
CA ARG A 131 6.64 3.63 -20.65
C ARG A 131 6.35 2.12 -20.69
N PRO A 132 5.10 1.71 -21.00
CA PRO A 132 4.80 0.29 -21.13
C PRO A 132 5.64 -0.31 -22.25
N LEU A 133 6.30 -1.44 -21.97
CA LEU A 133 7.03 -2.25 -22.97
C LEU A 133 6.08 -3.12 -23.83
N GLY A 134 4.78 -3.09 -23.57
CA GLY A 134 3.77 -4.00 -24.13
C GLY A 134 3.10 -3.56 -25.44
N GLU A 135 2.49 -4.54 -26.11
CA GLU A 135 1.77 -4.39 -27.39
C GLU A 135 0.68 -3.31 -27.35
N THR A 136 0.51 -2.58 -28.44
CA THR A 136 -0.51 -1.52 -28.62
C THR A 136 -1.97 -2.00 -28.56
N THR A 137 -2.19 -3.31 -28.48
CA THR A 137 -3.50 -4.00 -28.55
C THR A 137 -4.10 -4.30 -27.19
N SER A 138 -3.34 -4.24 -26.10
CA SER A 138 -3.93 -4.22 -24.78
C SER A 138 -4.67 -2.89 -24.62
N LEU A 139 -5.98 -2.94 -24.35
CA LEU A 139 -6.64 -1.77 -23.78
C LEU A 139 -5.78 -1.37 -22.58
N PRO A 140 -5.38 -0.09 -22.44
CA PRO A 140 -4.72 0.38 -21.24
C PRO A 140 -5.70 0.12 -20.09
N GLY A 141 -5.54 -1.02 -19.42
CA GLY A 141 -6.23 -1.32 -18.19
C GLY A 141 -5.80 -0.26 -17.20
N ASP A 142 -6.76 0.36 -16.53
CA ASP A 142 -6.54 1.35 -15.48
C ASP A 142 -5.82 0.65 -14.32
N PRO A 143 -4.48 0.67 -14.30
CA PRO A 143 -3.71 -0.18 -13.44
C PRO A 143 -3.54 0.45 -12.04
N CYS A 144 -4.09 1.65 -11.86
CA CYS A 144 -3.82 2.51 -10.72
C CYS A 144 -4.89 2.42 -9.63
N ALA A 145 -5.97 1.66 -9.83
CA ALA A 145 -7.08 1.64 -8.87
C ALA A 145 -6.75 0.84 -7.59
N GLU A 146 -6.32 -0.42 -7.71
CA GLU A 146 -6.10 -1.29 -6.54
C GLU A 146 -4.62 -1.59 -6.30
N ALA A 147 -3.82 -1.76 -7.36
CA ALA A 147 -2.41 -2.13 -7.24
C ALA A 147 -1.59 -1.20 -6.32
N PRO A 148 -1.83 0.13 -6.31
CA PRO A 148 -1.06 1.03 -5.44
C PRO A 148 -1.38 0.92 -3.95
N LEU A 149 -2.47 0.25 -3.56
CA LEU A 149 -2.77 -0.04 -2.16
C LEU A 149 -1.61 -0.77 -1.49
N LEU A 150 -1.04 -1.76 -2.17
CA LEU A 150 0.08 -2.55 -1.67
C LEU A 150 1.40 -1.78 -1.69
N LEU A 151 1.53 -0.73 -2.50
CA LEU A 151 2.71 0.13 -2.49
C LEU A 151 2.89 0.84 -1.15
N ALA A 152 1.81 1.05 -0.39
CA ALA A 152 1.88 1.58 0.97
C ALA A 152 2.72 0.70 1.92
N SER A 153 2.99 -0.56 1.57
CA SER A 153 3.97 -1.39 2.30
C SER A 153 5.35 -0.73 2.40
N SER A 154 5.72 0.16 1.47
CA SER A 154 6.94 0.96 1.58
C SER A 154 6.97 1.82 2.84
N VAL A 155 5.82 2.31 3.30
CA VAL A 155 5.67 3.10 4.53
C VAL A 155 5.94 2.23 5.75
N ARG A 156 5.42 0.99 5.76
CA ARG A 156 5.71 0.01 6.82
C ARG A 156 7.20 -0.31 6.88
N GLU A 157 7.85 -0.55 5.73
CA GLU A 157 9.29 -0.81 5.69
C GLU A 157 10.11 0.40 6.14
N ALA A 158 9.72 1.61 5.75
CA ALA A 158 10.37 2.84 6.19
C ALA A 158 10.23 3.05 7.70
N LEU A 159 9.05 2.78 8.27
CA LEU A 159 8.82 2.79 9.71
C LEU A 159 9.69 1.74 10.41
N TRP A 160 9.77 0.54 9.85
CA TRP A 160 10.61 -0.52 10.40
C TRP A 160 12.09 -0.13 10.40
N ASP A 161 12.58 0.52 9.34
CA ASP A 161 13.94 1.05 9.28
C ASP A 161 14.18 2.18 10.29
N ALA A 162 13.21 3.09 10.46
CA ALA A 162 13.29 4.13 11.49
C ALA A 162 13.39 3.53 12.90
N LEU A 163 12.61 2.47 13.21
CA LEU A 163 12.67 1.76 14.49
C LEU A 163 14.01 1.06 14.71
N ARG A 164 14.67 0.58 13.65
CA ARG A 164 16.06 0.07 13.72
C ARG A 164 17.05 1.12 14.19
N ALA A 165 16.89 2.37 13.76
CA ALA A 165 17.74 3.46 14.22
C ALA A 165 17.64 3.71 15.75
N PHE A 166 16.53 3.36 16.39
CA PHE A 166 16.34 3.48 17.84
C PHE A 166 16.92 2.32 18.67
N GLY A 167 17.61 1.36 18.04
CA GLY A 167 18.33 0.29 18.74
C GLY A 167 17.79 -1.11 18.49
N LEU A 168 16.88 -1.31 17.52
CA LEU A 168 16.50 -2.66 17.07
C LEU A 168 17.69 -3.29 16.30
N LYS A 169 18.61 -3.91 17.05
CA LYS A 169 19.80 -4.61 16.57
C LYS A 169 19.45 -6.02 16.04
N ALA A 170 20.35 -6.58 15.24
CA ALA A 170 20.22 -7.94 14.71
C ALA A 170 19.99 -8.98 15.84
N GLY A 171 18.97 -9.83 15.66
CA GLY A 171 18.57 -10.87 16.61
C GLY A 171 17.52 -10.44 17.65
N LEU A 172 16.99 -9.22 17.58
CA LEU A 172 15.76 -8.86 18.27
C LEU A 172 14.56 -9.21 17.38
N GLU A 173 13.70 -10.09 17.86
CA GLU A 173 12.43 -10.42 17.21
C GLU A 173 11.33 -9.58 17.85
N ILE A 174 10.85 -8.58 17.10
CA ILE A 174 9.72 -7.76 17.49
C ILE A 174 8.73 -7.78 16.34
N GLU A 175 7.45 -7.91 16.65
CA GLU A 175 6.39 -7.79 15.68
C GLU A 175 5.95 -6.32 15.60
N LEU A 176 5.97 -5.73 14.41
CA LEU A 176 5.41 -4.39 14.21
C LEU A 176 3.87 -4.53 14.17
N PRO A 177 3.15 -3.94 15.14
CA PRO A 177 1.70 -4.04 15.16
C PRO A 177 1.09 -3.36 13.92
N LEU A 178 0.05 -3.98 13.37
CA LEU A 178 -0.77 -3.43 12.30
C LEU A 178 -2.21 -3.24 12.82
N PRO A 179 -2.77 -2.02 12.76
CA PRO A 179 -2.14 -0.76 12.33
C PRO A 179 -1.06 -0.26 13.30
N SER A 180 0.02 0.32 12.77
CA SER A 180 1.11 0.94 13.52
C SER A 180 0.72 2.33 14.05
N THR A 181 -0.35 2.39 14.84
CA THR A 181 -0.83 3.63 15.46
C THR A 181 0.22 4.24 16.39
N PRO A 182 0.18 5.56 16.69
CA PRO A 182 1.16 6.17 17.57
C PRO A 182 1.35 5.47 18.94
N PRO A 183 0.28 5.04 19.64
CA PRO A 183 0.43 4.26 20.87
C PRO A 183 1.14 2.91 20.65
N ALA A 184 0.88 2.25 19.51
CA ALA A 184 1.48 0.98 19.15
C ALA A 184 2.97 1.13 18.83
N VAL A 185 3.34 2.16 18.06
CA VAL A 185 4.75 2.55 17.78
C VAL A 185 5.49 2.87 19.08
N LEU A 186 4.87 3.63 19.99
CA LEU A 186 5.46 3.94 21.28
C LEU A 186 5.67 2.68 22.14
N GLY A 187 4.72 1.73 22.09
CA GLY A 187 4.85 0.42 22.70
C GLY A 187 6.05 -0.35 22.17
N THR A 188 6.20 -0.40 20.84
CA THR A 188 7.34 -1.02 20.16
C THR A 188 8.67 -0.36 20.55
N LEU A 189 8.75 0.98 20.59
CA LEU A 189 9.95 1.70 21.03
C LEU A 189 10.34 1.38 22.48
N ARG A 190 9.36 1.29 23.38
CA ARG A 190 9.59 0.89 24.78
C ARG A 190 10.10 -0.54 24.87
N GLU A 191 9.56 -1.43 24.05
CA GLU A 191 10.02 -2.82 23.98
C GLU A 191 11.46 -2.92 23.46
N ILE A 192 11.80 -2.21 22.38
CA ILE A 192 13.16 -2.10 21.86
C ILE A 192 14.10 -1.62 22.98
N SER A 193 13.73 -0.56 23.70
CA SER A 193 14.54 -0.02 24.81
C SER A 193 14.70 -1.01 25.97
N ARG A 194 13.66 -1.78 26.30
CA ARG A 194 13.72 -2.82 27.34
C ARG A 194 14.67 -3.94 26.94
N LEU A 195 14.46 -4.54 25.77
CA LEU A 195 15.25 -5.68 25.30
C LEU A 195 16.72 -5.30 25.06
N THR A 196 16.97 -4.08 24.58
CA THR A 196 18.34 -3.56 24.41
C THR A 196 19.07 -3.48 25.75
N ARG A 197 18.40 -2.97 26.80
CA ARG A 197 18.97 -2.91 28.16
C ARG A 197 19.19 -4.29 28.77
N GLU A 198 18.26 -5.21 28.60
CA GLU A 198 18.39 -6.60 29.07
C GLU A 198 19.60 -7.29 28.43
N ARG A 199 19.80 -7.09 27.13
CA ARG A 199 20.94 -7.64 26.39
C ARG A 199 22.27 -7.01 26.77
N GLU A 200 22.30 -5.70 27.02
CA GLU A 200 23.50 -5.01 27.49
C GLU A 200 23.86 -5.35 28.95
N ALA A 201 22.85 -5.70 29.76
CA ALA A 201 23.06 -6.16 31.14
C ALA A 201 23.52 -7.63 31.23
N GLN A 202 23.33 -8.43 30.18
CA GLN A 202 23.88 -9.78 30.11
C GLN A 202 25.39 -9.71 29.85
N PRO A 203 26.23 -10.23 30.76
CA PRO A 203 27.67 -10.26 30.54
C PRO A 203 27.95 -11.09 29.29
N ALA A 204 28.87 -10.61 28.44
CA ALA A 204 29.38 -11.37 27.31
C ALA A 204 29.76 -12.76 27.81
N THR A 205 29.00 -13.78 27.41
CA THR A 205 29.32 -15.17 27.72
C THR A 205 30.71 -15.41 27.15
N ALA A 206 31.68 -15.58 28.05
CA ALA A 206 33.05 -15.90 27.66
C ALA A 206 33.01 -17.11 26.72
N PRO A 207 33.79 -17.11 25.63
CA PRO A 207 33.86 -18.29 24.77
C PRO A 207 34.24 -19.49 25.64
N SER A 208 33.40 -20.53 25.58
CA SER A 208 33.62 -21.77 26.33
C SER A 208 35.04 -22.28 26.07
N PRO A 209 35.87 -22.50 27.10
CA PRO A 209 37.19 -23.09 26.89
C PRO A 209 37.02 -24.58 26.58
N GLY A 210 37.17 -24.92 25.30
CA GLY A 210 37.67 -26.21 24.83
C GLY A 210 36.63 -27.25 24.42
N LYS A 211 36.90 -27.92 23.30
CA LYS A 211 37.54 -29.25 23.31
C LYS A 211 38.41 -29.39 22.05
N ASN A 212 39.73 -29.40 22.26
CA ASN A 212 40.64 -30.10 21.36
C ASN A 212 40.49 -31.59 21.70
N GLU A 213 39.88 -32.35 20.80
CA GLU A 213 40.10 -33.79 20.61
C GLU A 213 40.26 -34.05 19.11
#